data_AF-A0A653DZK9-F1
#
_entry.id   AF-A0A653DZK9-F1
#
_cell.length_a   1.000
_cell.length_b   1.000
_cell.length_c   1.000
_cell.angle_alpha   90.00
_cell.angle_beta   90.00
_cell.angle_gamma   90.00
#
_symmetry.space_group_name_H-M   'P 1'
#
loop_
_entity.id
_entity.type
_entity.pdbx_description
1 polymer ?
#
loop_
_entity_poly.entity_id
_entity_poly.type
_entity_poly.pdbx_seq_one_letter_code
_entity_poly.pdbx_strand_id
1 'polypeptide(L)'
;MSLSRKYTGDLAKPYQPERLGPLASDELKESWRRKVFAEKKQRMGLLFDLYGFEVGDWEGLAWGLATDHVPGMKLGERSGRQKKWDDYTRAMLVLCVEETGLSVTNAAAFLAEQEPWKSFLGPSSGASRLRDEYHRQSDHKVQALVRDACDAQGVTPVEFARKYLAP
;
A
#
# COMPACT_ATOMS: atom_id res chain seq x y z
N MET A 1 4.27 -17.45 -0.72
CA MET A 1 3.64 -18.01 0.50
C MET A 1 2.55 -19.00 0.08
N SER A 2 2.46 -20.19 0.71
CA SER A 2 1.41 -21.17 0.37
C SER A 2 0.04 -20.70 0.87
N LEU A 3 -0.99 -20.86 0.04
CA LEU A 3 -2.38 -20.44 0.29
C LEU A 3 -3.00 -21.03 1.58
N SER A 4 -2.42 -22.12 2.10
CA SER A 4 -2.90 -22.82 3.31
C SER A 4 -2.73 -22.05 4.61
N ARG A 5 -1.96 -20.94 4.64
CA ARG A 5 -1.72 -20.17 5.87
C ARG A 5 -2.75 -19.05 6.14
N LYS A 6 -3.54 -18.64 5.14
CA LYS A 6 -4.45 -17.49 5.26
C LYS A 6 -5.79 -17.83 5.91
N TYR A 7 -6.32 -19.02 5.62
CA TYR A 7 -7.61 -19.46 6.18
C TYR A 7 -7.39 -20.14 7.52
N THR A 8 -8.09 -19.68 8.56
CA THR A 8 -8.05 -20.28 9.91
C THR A 8 -9.45 -20.69 10.36
N GLY A 9 -9.54 -21.50 11.44
CA GLY A 9 -10.81 -21.93 12.01
C GLY A 9 -11.67 -22.74 11.04
N ASP A 10 -12.94 -22.35 10.92
CA ASP A 10 -13.95 -23.07 10.12
C ASP A 10 -13.75 -22.91 8.60
N LEU A 11 -13.01 -21.88 8.17
CA LEU A 11 -12.61 -21.69 6.77
C LEU A 11 -11.47 -22.62 6.34
N ALA A 12 -10.67 -23.12 7.29
CA ALA A 12 -9.58 -24.05 7.01
C ALA A 12 -10.06 -25.50 6.84
N LYS A 13 -11.21 -25.84 7.43
CA LYS A 13 -11.75 -27.21 7.45
C LYS A 13 -12.72 -27.43 6.28
N PRO A 14 -12.50 -28.46 5.43
CA PRO A 14 -13.46 -28.81 4.39
C PRO A 14 -14.84 -29.08 4.98
N TYR A 15 -15.89 -28.48 4.40
CA TYR A 15 -17.26 -28.81 4.77
C TYR A 15 -17.62 -30.19 4.23
N GLN A 16 -18.03 -31.11 5.12
CA GLN A 16 -18.49 -32.44 4.76
C GLN A 16 -19.97 -32.58 5.17
N PRO A 17 -20.92 -32.41 4.24
CA PRO A 17 -22.32 -32.61 4.56
C PRO A 17 -22.60 -34.09 4.81
N GLU A 18 -23.55 -34.37 5.72
CA GLU A 18 -24.08 -35.72 5.92
C GLU A 18 -24.61 -36.29 4.60
N ARG A 19 -24.28 -37.55 4.29
CA ARG A 19 -24.73 -38.18 3.04
C ARG A 19 -26.20 -38.57 3.18
N LEU A 20 -27.02 -38.11 2.24
CA LEU A 20 -28.39 -38.62 2.11
C LEU A 20 -28.37 -40.03 1.54
N GLY A 21 -29.17 -40.92 2.11
CA GLY A 21 -29.41 -42.25 1.56
C GLY A 21 -30.15 -42.19 0.22
N PRO A 22 -29.98 -43.20 -0.66
CA PRO A 22 -30.58 -43.22 -2.00
C PRO A 22 -32.12 -43.18 -2.00
N LEU A 23 -32.76 -43.51 -0.87
CA LEU A 23 -34.21 -43.52 -0.67
C LEU A 23 -34.72 -42.36 0.19
N ALA A 24 -33.95 -41.28 0.34
CA ALA A 24 -34.38 -40.10 1.08
C ALA A 24 -35.66 -39.50 0.47
N SER A 25 -36.64 -39.16 1.32
CA SER A 25 -37.84 -38.45 0.90
C SER A 25 -37.49 -37.05 0.39
N ASP A 26 -38.37 -36.46 -0.42
CA ASP A 26 -38.15 -35.13 -0.98
C ASP A 26 -38.13 -34.04 0.10
N GLU A 27 -38.92 -34.20 1.16
CA GLU A 27 -38.86 -33.34 2.35
C GLU A 27 -37.49 -33.42 3.05
N LEU A 28 -36.91 -34.62 3.16
CA LEU A 28 -35.59 -34.81 3.74
C LEU A 28 -34.51 -34.17 2.86
N LYS A 29 -34.59 -34.32 1.53
CA LYS A 29 -33.69 -33.65 0.57
C LYS A 29 -33.75 -32.14 0.69
N GLU A 30 -34.94 -31.57 0.82
CA GLU A 30 -35.13 -30.13 0.92
C GLU A 30 -34.57 -29.59 2.25
N SER A 31 -34.85 -30.27 3.36
CA SER A 31 -34.29 -29.90 4.67
C SER A 31 -32.76 -29.96 4.67
N TRP A 32 -32.18 -30.96 4.00
CA TRP A 32 -30.74 -31.10 3.84
C TRP A 32 -30.15 -29.96 3.00
N ARG A 33 -30.77 -29.60 1.87
CA ARG A 33 -30.35 -28.45 1.04
C ARG A 33 -30.31 -27.16 1.84
N ARG A 34 -31.34 -26.92 2.66
CA ARG A 34 -31.41 -25.74 3.53
C ARG A 34 -30.29 -25.71 4.56
N LYS A 35 -29.98 -26.85 5.20
CA LYS A 35 -28.85 -26.97 6.14
C LYS A 35 -27.52 -26.69 5.46
N VAL A 36 -27.27 -27.31 4.29
CA VAL A 36 -26.05 -27.09 3.50
C VAL A 36 -25.92 -25.63 3.08
N PHE A 37 -27.01 -25.01 2.65
CA PHE A 37 -27.02 -23.61 2.25
C PHE A 37 -26.76 -22.67 3.43
N ALA A 38 -27.39 -22.91 4.58
CA ALA A 38 -27.20 -22.11 5.79
C ALA A 38 -25.73 -22.14 6.26
N GLU A 39 -25.11 -23.32 6.27
CA GLU A 39 -23.69 -23.48 6.62
C GLU A 39 -22.78 -22.73 5.63
N LYS A 40 -23.02 -22.88 4.32
CA LYS A 40 -22.26 -22.16 3.29
C LYS A 40 -22.39 -20.65 3.46
N LYS A 41 -23.59 -20.16 3.79
CA LYS A 41 -23.86 -18.75 4.05
C LYS A 41 -23.10 -18.25 5.28
N GLN A 42 -23.07 -19.04 6.36
CA GLN A 42 -22.30 -18.70 7.56
C GLN A 42 -20.81 -18.58 7.25
N ARG A 43 -20.24 -19.56 6.54
CA ARG A 43 -18.83 -19.52 6.13
C ARG A 43 -18.53 -18.38 5.16
N MET A 44 -19.49 -18.02 4.32
CA MET A 44 -19.36 -16.84 3.46
C MET A 44 -19.24 -15.56 4.29
N GLY A 45 -20.02 -15.43 5.37
CA GLY A 45 -19.88 -14.32 6.33
C GLY A 45 -18.47 -14.24 6.92
N LEU A 46 -17.92 -15.36 7.38
CA LEU A 46 -16.54 -15.43 7.88
C LEU A 46 -15.51 -15.04 6.81
N LEU A 47 -15.80 -15.32 5.54
CA LEU A 47 -14.94 -14.95 4.43
C LEU A 47 -14.95 -13.44 4.18
N PHE A 48 -16.12 -12.79 4.27
CA PHE A 48 -16.23 -11.33 4.26
C PHE A 48 -15.44 -10.69 5.40
N ASP A 49 -15.61 -11.20 6.62
CA ASP A 49 -14.89 -10.72 7.81
C ASP A 49 -13.36 -10.85 7.65
N LEU A 50 -12.89 -11.96 7.09
CA LEU A 50 -11.47 -12.21 6.85
C LEU A 50 -10.85 -11.23 5.84
N TYR A 51 -11.60 -10.85 4.82
CA TYR A 51 -11.13 -9.90 3.80
C TYR A 51 -11.43 -8.43 4.17
N GLY A 52 -12.15 -8.20 5.27
CA GLY A 52 -12.50 -6.85 5.74
C GLY A 52 -13.54 -6.13 4.88
N PHE A 53 -14.36 -6.88 4.15
CA PHE A 53 -15.45 -6.34 3.32
C PHE A 53 -16.79 -6.44 4.04
N GLU A 54 -17.69 -5.51 3.77
CA GLU A 54 -19.06 -5.58 4.28
C GLU A 54 -19.82 -6.76 3.67
N VAL A 55 -20.69 -7.39 4.47
CA VAL A 55 -21.52 -8.51 4.02
C VAL A 55 -22.44 -8.03 2.89
N GLY A 56 -22.18 -8.49 1.68
CA GLY A 56 -22.92 -8.10 0.47
C GLY A 56 -22.07 -7.40 -0.58
N ASP A 57 -20.84 -6.99 -0.26
CA ASP A 57 -19.86 -6.51 -1.24
C ASP A 57 -19.22 -7.67 -2.01
N TRP A 58 -20.04 -8.33 -2.84
CA TRP A 58 -19.62 -9.48 -3.61
C TRP A 58 -18.50 -9.16 -4.61
N GLU A 59 -18.47 -7.92 -5.11
CA GLU A 59 -17.45 -7.47 -6.04
C GLU A 59 -16.10 -7.31 -5.34
N GLY A 60 -16.06 -6.60 -4.21
CA GLY A 60 -14.83 -6.46 -3.41
C GLY A 60 -14.27 -7.81 -3.00
N LEU A 61 -15.14 -8.72 -2.51
CA LEU A 61 -14.73 -10.07 -2.15
C LEU A 61 -14.20 -10.87 -3.35
N ALA A 62 -14.86 -10.79 -4.52
CA ALA A 62 -14.41 -11.47 -5.73
C ALA A 62 -13.02 -10.97 -6.19
N TRP A 63 -12.79 -9.66 -6.17
CA TRP A 63 -11.49 -9.09 -6.48
C TRP A 63 -10.42 -9.50 -5.47
N GLY A 64 -10.72 -9.45 -4.17
CA GLY A 64 -9.80 -9.89 -3.13
C GLY A 64 -9.37 -11.35 -3.29
N LEU A 65 -10.33 -12.23 -3.58
CA LEU A 65 -10.05 -13.64 -3.90
C LEU A 65 -9.22 -13.78 -5.18
N ALA A 66 -9.56 -13.04 -6.24
CA ALA A 66 -8.84 -13.08 -7.50
C ALA A 66 -7.37 -12.66 -7.31
N THR A 67 -7.10 -11.57 -6.59
CA THR A 67 -5.73 -11.10 -6.32
C THR A 67 -4.91 -12.12 -5.53
N ASP A 68 -5.50 -12.81 -4.55
CA ASP A 68 -4.75 -13.80 -3.77
C ASP A 68 -4.43 -15.08 -4.54
N HIS A 69 -5.42 -15.59 -5.29
CA HIS A 69 -5.38 -16.92 -5.90
C HIS A 69 -4.93 -16.94 -7.36
N VAL A 70 -5.14 -15.85 -8.10
CA VAL A 70 -4.80 -15.75 -9.53
C VAL A 70 -3.51 -14.95 -9.69
N PRO A 71 -2.37 -15.57 -10.07
CA PRO A 71 -1.10 -14.86 -10.19
C PRO A 71 -1.14 -13.64 -11.13
N GLY A 72 -1.93 -13.72 -12.21
CA GLY A 72 -2.10 -12.61 -13.17
C GLY A 72 -2.87 -11.40 -12.62
N MET A 73 -3.54 -11.54 -11.47
CA MET A 73 -4.24 -10.44 -10.78
C MET A 73 -3.44 -9.89 -9.61
N LYS A 74 -2.23 -10.42 -9.35
CA LYS A 74 -1.32 -9.86 -8.37
C LYS A 74 -0.70 -8.61 -8.97
N LEU A 75 -0.76 -7.51 -8.24
CA LEU A 75 0.08 -6.36 -8.53
C LEU A 75 1.54 -6.84 -8.45
N GLY A 76 2.21 -6.89 -9.60
CA GLY A 76 3.63 -7.22 -9.63
C GLY A 76 4.37 -6.19 -8.80
N GLU A 77 5.24 -6.65 -7.91
CA GLU A 77 6.25 -5.76 -7.32
C GLU A 77 7.00 -5.11 -8.49
N ARG A 78 7.04 -3.78 -8.54
CA ARG A 78 7.82 -3.06 -9.55
C ARG A 78 9.28 -3.50 -9.43
N SER A 79 9.66 -4.47 -10.24
CA SER A 79 11.02 -4.96 -10.39
C SER A 79 11.88 -3.82 -10.92
N GLY A 80 12.67 -3.22 -10.03
CA GLY A 80 13.56 -2.12 -10.35
C GLY A 80 14.29 -1.65 -9.10
N ARG A 81 15.54 -1.18 -9.28
CA ARG A 81 16.27 -0.51 -8.22
C ARG A 81 15.44 0.70 -7.76
N GLN A 82 15.02 0.72 -6.50
CA GLN A 82 14.38 1.90 -5.91
C GLN A 82 15.29 3.11 -6.18
N LYS A 83 14.77 4.08 -6.92
CA LYS A 83 15.51 5.31 -7.18
C LYS A 83 15.54 6.07 -5.86
N LYS A 84 16.73 6.23 -5.28
CA LYS A 84 16.93 7.12 -4.11
C LYS A 84 16.46 8.55 -4.39
N TRP A 85 16.38 8.94 -5.65
CA TRP A 85 15.91 10.25 -6.09
C TRP A 85 14.76 10.06 -7.07
N ASP A 86 13.54 10.03 -6.52
CA ASP A 86 12.30 10.08 -7.28
C ASP A 86 11.76 11.53 -7.35
N ASP A 87 10.69 11.72 -8.13
CA ASP A 87 10.14 13.05 -8.42
C ASP A 87 9.54 13.68 -7.15
N TYR A 88 9.08 12.87 -6.22
CA TYR A 88 8.59 13.30 -4.91
C TYR A 88 9.74 13.82 -4.03
N THR A 89 10.83 13.07 -3.92
CA THR A 89 12.02 13.46 -3.15
C THR A 89 12.63 14.75 -3.70
N ARG A 90 12.67 14.91 -5.03
CA ARG A 90 13.13 16.13 -5.67
C ARG A 90 12.20 17.32 -5.44
N ALA A 91 10.88 17.12 -5.55
CA ALA A 91 9.90 18.15 -5.20
C ALA A 91 10.07 18.63 -3.75
N MET A 92 10.27 17.70 -2.82
CA MET A 92 10.53 18.02 -1.42
C MET A 92 11.81 18.84 -1.24
N LEU A 93 12.88 18.47 -1.95
CA LEU A 93 14.15 19.20 -1.92
C LEU A 93 13.98 20.65 -2.41
N VAL A 94 13.21 20.87 -3.47
CA VAL A 94 12.92 22.22 -3.99
C VAL A 94 12.22 23.05 -2.92
N LEU A 95 11.18 22.52 -2.28
CA LEU A 95 10.46 23.25 -1.22
C LEU A 95 11.34 23.54 -0.01
N CYS A 96 12.19 22.59 0.40
CA CYS A 96 13.15 22.81 1.49
C CYS A 96 14.17 23.90 1.13
N VAL A 97 14.64 23.95 -0.12
CA VAL A 97 15.55 25.00 -0.60
C VAL A 97 14.85 26.36 -0.60
N GLU A 98 13.62 26.44 -1.12
CA GLU A 98 12.80 27.67 -1.12
C GLU A 98 12.56 28.19 0.30
N GLU A 99 12.27 27.29 1.26
CA GLU A 99 12.02 27.63 2.66
C GLU A 99 13.22 28.30 3.34
N THR A 100 14.46 27.94 2.95
CA THR A 100 15.66 28.55 3.54
C THR A 100 15.81 30.03 3.23
N GLY A 101 15.22 30.53 2.14
CA GLY A 101 15.44 31.89 1.64
C GLY A 101 16.87 32.17 1.16
N LEU A 102 17.74 31.15 1.11
CA LEU A 102 19.13 31.28 0.66
C LEU A 102 19.24 31.05 -0.85
N SER A 103 20.39 31.39 -1.42
CA SER A 103 20.71 30.97 -2.79
C SER A 103 20.77 29.43 -2.86
N VAL A 104 20.41 28.84 -4.00
CA VAL A 104 20.37 27.38 -4.18
C VAL A 104 21.69 26.73 -3.76
N THR A 105 22.84 27.34 -4.06
CA THR A 105 24.15 26.84 -3.65
C THR A 105 24.31 26.80 -2.13
N ASN A 106 23.91 27.87 -1.43
CA ASN A 106 24.04 27.96 0.02
C ASN A 106 23.01 27.09 0.73
N ALA A 107 21.78 27.03 0.22
CA ALA A 107 20.74 26.13 0.71
C ALA A 107 21.16 24.67 0.57
N ALA A 108 21.73 24.28 -0.58
CA ALA A 108 22.23 22.93 -0.79
C ALA A 108 23.37 22.57 0.16
N ALA A 109 24.27 23.52 0.48
CA ALA A 109 25.32 23.30 1.48
C ALA A 109 24.71 23.12 2.89
N PHE A 110 23.77 23.97 3.27
CA PHE A 110 23.09 23.91 4.56
C PHE A 110 22.26 22.63 4.75
N LEU A 111 21.52 22.21 3.72
CA LEU A 111 20.70 21.01 3.75
C LEU A 111 21.54 19.72 3.70
N ALA A 112 22.69 19.73 3.03
CA ALA A 112 23.57 18.55 2.95
C ALA A 112 24.09 18.06 4.31
N GLU A 113 24.12 18.94 5.32
CA GLU A 113 24.55 18.61 6.69
C GLU A 113 23.40 18.07 7.56
N GLN A 114 22.16 18.14 7.08
CA GLN A 114 20.95 17.82 7.85
C GLN A 114 20.28 16.56 7.33
N GLU A 115 19.64 15.83 8.26
CA GLU A 115 18.69 14.79 7.88
C GLU A 115 17.40 15.42 7.30
N PRO A 116 16.75 14.77 6.33
CA PRO A 116 17.07 13.44 5.77
C PRO A 116 18.19 13.47 4.72
N TRP A 117 18.53 14.65 4.18
CA TRP A 117 19.35 14.79 2.99
C TRP A 117 20.76 14.20 3.11
N LYS A 118 21.36 14.31 4.30
CA LYS A 118 22.67 13.71 4.61
C LYS A 118 22.70 12.21 4.30
N SER A 119 21.65 11.45 4.61
CA SER A 119 21.57 10.01 4.33
C SER A 119 21.42 9.66 2.83
N PHE A 120 20.95 10.61 2.01
CA PHE A 120 20.82 10.45 0.55
C PHE A 120 22.15 10.69 -0.17
N LEU A 121 23.12 11.30 0.51
CA LEU A 121 24.39 11.71 -0.04
C LEU A 121 25.48 10.66 0.20
N GLY A 122 26.42 10.59 -0.74
CA GLY A 122 27.63 9.78 -0.61
C GLY A 122 28.78 10.59 0.00
N PRO A 123 29.89 9.94 0.39
CA PRO A 123 30.96 10.56 1.17
C PRO A 123 31.75 11.69 0.47
N SER A 124 31.62 11.90 -0.84
CA SER A 124 32.58 12.73 -1.61
C SER A 124 32.02 13.94 -2.37
N SER A 125 30.73 14.30 -2.28
CA SER A 125 30.21 15.51 -2.95
C SER A 125 28.76 15.87 -2.58
N GLY A 126 28.50 16.09 -1.29
CA GLY A 126 27.15 16.29 -0.75
C GLY A 126 26.38 17.48 -1.36
N ALA A 127 26.90 18.70 -1.16
CA ALA A 127 26.22 19.93 -1.55
C ALA A 127 26.03 20.08 -3.07
N SER A 128 27.05 19.74 -3.87
CA SER A 128 26.95 19.80 -5.33
C SER A 128 25.89 18.84 -5.86
N ARG A 129 25.79 17.65 -5.26
CA ARG A 129 24.79 16.66 -5.66
C ARG A 129 23.36 17.13 -5.35
N LEU A 130 23.11 17.75 -4.19
CA LEU A 130 21.79 18.32 -3.89
C LEU A 130 21.43 19.42 -4.89
N ARG A 131 22.38 20.30 -5.21
CA ARG A 131 22.17 21.34 -6.21
C ARG A 131 21.81 20.74 -7.57
N ASP A 132 22.50 19.68 -7.99
CA ASP A 132 22.20 19.01 -9.26
C ASP A 132 20.81 18.36 -9.24
N GLU A 133 20.40 17.72 -8.14
CA GLU A 133 19.06 17.13 -8.00
C GLU A 133 17.95 18.19 -7.94
N TYR A 134 18.21 19.36 -7.34
CA TYR A 134 17.29 20.51 -7.37
C TYR A 134 16.98 20.92 -8.81
N HIS A 135 18.00 21.06 -9.66
CA HIS A 135 17.80 21.44 -11.08
C HIS A 135 17.25 20.30 -11.95
N ARG A 136 17.33 19.05 -11.49
CA ARG A 136 16.72 17.90 -12.18
C ARG A 136 15.23 17.79 -11.95
N GLN A 137 14.66 18.54 -11.01
CA GLN A 137 13.21 18.54 -10.83
C GLN A 137 12.54 19.19 -12.05
N SER A 138 11.72 18.40 -12.74
CA SER A 138 11.01 18.83 -13.93
C SER A 138 9.49 18.94 -13.74
N ASP A 139 8.95 18.27 -12.71
CA ASP A 139 7.51 18.19 -12.51
C ASP A 139 7.01 19.17 -11.43
N HIS A 140 6.52 20.32 -11.88
CA HIS A 140 5.89 21.33 -11.03
C HIS A 140 4.56 20.87 -10.44
N LYS A 141 3.86 19.90 -11.04
CA LYS A 141 2.61 19.38 -10.48
C LYS A 141 2.89 18.59 -9.21
N VAL A 142 3.96 17.77 -9.21
CA VAL A 142 4.38 17.05 -8.01
C VAL A 142 4.81 18.04 -6.93
N GLN A 143 5.52 19.11 -7.26
CA GLN A 143 5.86 20.17 -6.30
C GLN A 143 4.61 20.79 -5.66
N ALA A 144 3.58 21.11 -6.45
CA ALA A 144 2.32 21.65 -5.93
C ALA A 144 1.63 20.67 -4.98
N LEU A 145 1.53 19.39 -5.36
CA LEU A 145 0.93 18.36 -4.50
C LEU A 145 1.67 18.20 -3.16
N VAL A 146 2.99 18.25 -3.19
CA VAL A 146 3.79 18.17 -1.96
C VAL A 146 3.58 19.40 -1.09
N ARG A 147 3.48 20.60 -1.67
CA ARG A 147 3.19 21.84 -0.95
C ARG A 147 1.82 21.77 -0.27
N ASP A 148 0.79 21.37 -1.01
CA ASP A 148 -0.57 21.19 -0.47
C ASP A 148 -0.57 20.18 0.69
N ALA A 149 0.23 19.11 0.61
CA ALA A 149 0.37 18.12 1.68
C ALA A 149 1.07 18.68 2.94
N CYS A 150 2.09 19.53 2.78
CA CYS A 150 2.72 20.23 3.90
C CYS A 150 1.72 21.18 4.57
N ASP A 151 1.01 21.98 3.77
CA ASP A 151 0.04 22.97 4.24
C ASP A 151 -1.15 22.30 4.95
N ALA A 152 -1.66 21.19 4.42
CA ALA A 152 -2.74 20.42 5.04
C ALA A 152 -2.35 19.83 6.40
N GLN A 153 -1.07 19.55 6.62
CA GLN A 153 -0.55 19.08 7.91
C GLN A 153 -0.07 20.23 8.81
N GLY A 154 0.00 21.46 8.30
CA GLY A 154 0.50 22.63 9.04
C GLY A 154 1.96 22.49 9.48
N VAL A 155 2.78 21.74 8.72
CA VAL A 155 4.20 21.53 9.01
C VAL A 155 5.06 22.11 7.90
N THR A 156 6.30 22.48 8.22
CA THR A 156 7.19 23.03 7.20
C THR A 156 7.75 21.94 6.28
N PRO A 157 8.13 22.26 5.04
CA PRO A 157 8.78 21.31 4.13
C PRO A 157 9.96 20.56 4.77
N VAL A 158 10.82 21.25 5.54
CA VAL A 158 11.95 20.60 6.23
C VAL A 158 11.47 19.59 7.29
N GLU A 159 10.46 19.93 8.08
CA GLU A 159 9.90 19.01 9.08
C GLU A 159 9.21 17.81 8.43
N PHE A 160 8.47 18.07 7.36
CA PHE A 160 7.80 17.05 6.58
C PHE A 160 8.81 16.09 5.93
N ALA A 161 9.90 16.63 5.37
CA ALA A 161 11.00 15.83 4.83
C ALA A 161 11.60 14.91 5.89
N ARG A 162 11.87 15.41 7.11
CA ARG A 162 12.39 14.59 8.21
C ARG A 162 11.43 13.49 8.64
N LYS A 163 10.12 13.75 8.62
CA LYS A 163 9.11 12.77 9.03
C LYS A 163 8.93 11.65 8.00
N TYR A 164 9.02 11.96 6.71
CA TYR A 164 8.60 11.05 5.63
C TYR A 164 9.74 10.52 4.75
N LEU A 165 10.92 11.14 4.77
CA LEU A 165 12.09 10.70 4.01
C LEU A 165 13.23 10.18 4.89
N ALA A 166 13.13 10.29 6.22
CA ALA A 166 14.10 9.65 7.10
C ALA A 166 14.01 8.12 6.98
N PRO A 167 15.17 7.41 6.98
CA PRO A 167 15.22 5.95 6.91
C PRO A 167 14.67 5.26 8.17
#